data_AF-A0A4R7ETR1-F1
#
_entry.id   AF-A0A4R7ETR1-F1
#
_cell.length_a   1.000
_cell.length_b   1.000
_cell.length_c   1.000
_cell.angle_alpha   90.00
_cell.angle_beta   90.00
_cell.angle_gamma   90.00
#
_symmetry.space_group_name_H-M   'P 1'
#
loop_
_entity.id
_entity.type
_entity.pdbx_description
1 polymer ?
#
loop_
_entity_poly.entity_id
_entity_poly.type
_entity_poly.pdbx_seq_one_letter_code
_entity_poly.pdbx_strand_id
1 'polypeptide(L)'
;MYTLSENYKRFIEENKSKNKIINQIELTLLNEDGNKDDIDKIIIHNNQIESVRNEALDYLISYAYFVLSDDFISEEELYDFTALKRIFRIKEGDFIKLKHFEVLEVLKQQFIRMYSDNFIDTKEAITKVNLQIMFDLSYDEFESLKEDEVITSLINGANPKDLDISTLPKGFRI
;
A
#
# COMPACT_ATOMS: atom_id res chain seq x y z
N MET A 1 -16.16 2.30 -15.09
CA MET A 1 -15.47 3.59 -15.03
C MET A 1 -14.55 3.53 -13.83
N TYR A 2 -13.29 3.93 -13.93
CA TYR A 2 -12.46 4.10 -12.75
C TYR A 2 -12.87 5.42 -12.10
N THR A 3 -13.69 5.36 -11.06
CA THR A 3 -14.01 6.55 -10.26
C THR A 3 -12.96 6.64 -9.18
N LEU A 4 -11.97 7.51 -9.36
CA LEU A 4 -10.89 7.69 -8.39
C LEU A 4 -11.27 8.74 -7.36
N SER A 5 -10.78 8.56 -6.13
CA SER A 5 -11.10 9.46 -5.03
C SER A 5 -10.46 10.83 -5.18
N GLU A 6 -10.95 11.80 -4.41
CA GLU A 6 -10.32 13.12 -4.28
C GLU A 6 -8.89 13.02 -3.70
N ASN A 7 -8.60 11.99 -2.89
CA ASN A 7 -7.25 11.76 -2.37
C ASN A 7 -6.26 11.44 -3.49
N TYR A 8 -6.64 10.60 -4.46
CA TYR A 8 -5.76 10.32 -5.59
C TYR A 8 -5.61 11.53 -6.54
N LYS A 9 -6.67 12.34 -6.72
CA LYS A 9 -6.54 13.60 -7.47
C LYS A 9 -5.52 14.53 -6.81
N ARG A 10 -5.61 14.72 -5.50
CA ARG A 10 -4.63 15.50 -4.71
C ARG A 10 -3.22 14.93 -4.86
N PHE A 11 -3.07 13.60 -4.81
CA PHE A 11 -1.78 12.96 -5.02
C PHE A 11 -1.16 13.31 -6.38
N ILE A 12 -1.91 13.26 -7.48
CA ILE A 12 -1.39 13.61 -8.83
C ILE A 12 -0.95 15.07 -8.90
N GLU A 13 -1.71 15.99 -8.29
CA GLU A 13 -1.39 17.41 -8.28
C GLU A 13 -0.05 17.69 -7.58
N GLU A 14 0.20 16.98 -6.47
CA GLU A 14 1.42 17.09 -5.66
C GLU A 14 2.60 16.30 -6.22
N ASN A 15 2.35 15.17 -6.89
CA ASN A 15 3.36 14.17 -7.28
C ASN A 15 3.31 13.84 -8.77
N LYS A 16 3.63 14.83 -9.62
CA LYS A 16 3.65 14.64 -11.08
C LYS A 16 4.70 13.60 -11.50
N SER A 17 4.24 12.53 -12.13
CA SER A 17 5.14 11.52 -12.69
C SER A 17 5.95 12.08 -13.86
N LYS A 18 7.27 11.81 -13.83
CA LYS A 18 8.19 12.11 -14.95
C LYS A 18 8.07 11.07 -16.07
N ASN A 19 7.48 9.91 -15.79
CA ASN A 19 7.27 8.86 -16.77
C ASN A 19 6.08 9.23 -17.67
N LYS A 20 6.31 9.28 -18.99
CA LYS A 20 5.32 9.70 -19.97
C LYS A 20 4.07 8.81 -19.98
N ILE A 21 4.22 7.50 -19.81
CA ILE A 21 3.10 6.55 -19.84
C ILE A 21 2.26 6.71 -18.57
N ILE A 22 2.90 6.79 -17.40
CA ILE A 22 2.20 7.03 -16.13
C ILE A 22 1.44 8.36 -16.20
N ASN A 23 2.08 9.43 -16.67
CA ASN A 23 1.44 10.73 -16.83
C ASN A 23 0.25 10.71 -17.81
N GLN A 24 0.36 10.00 -18.94
CA GLN A 24 -0.77 9.81 -19.85
C GLN A 24 -1.94 9.08 -19.18
N ILE A 25 -1.64 8.09 -18.35
CA ILE A 25 -2.65 7.37 -17.57
C ILE A 25 -3.29 8.32 -16.54
N GLU A 26 -2.50 9.09 -15.78
CA GLU A 26 -2.99 10.10 -14.83
C GLU A 26 -3.95 11.09 -15.49
N LEU A 27 -3.55 11.68 -16.62
CA LEU A 27 -4.39 12.63 -17.36
C LEU A 27 -5.69 12.00 -17.88
N THR A 28 -5.65 10.73 -18.27
CA THR A 28 -6.84 9.99 -18.71
C THR A 28 -7.78 9.73 -17.53
N LEU A 29 -7.21 9.41 -16.37
CA LEU A 29 -7.93 9.16 -15.13
C LEU A 29 -8.56 10.42 -14.52
N LEU A 30 -7.98 11.60 -14.78
CA LEU A 30 -8.53 12.89 -14.35
C LEU A 30 -9.66 13.41 -15.25
N ASN A 31 -9.76 12.93 -16.49
CA ASN A 31 -10.84 13.33 -17.39
C ASN A 31 -12.14 12.60 -17.02
N GLU A 32 -13.23 13.34 -16.80
CA GLU A 32 -14.55 12.78 -16.45
C GLU A 32 -15.10 11.83 -17.53
N ASP A 33 -14.68 12.02 -18.79
CA ASP A 33 -15.04 11.17 -19.93
C ASP A 33 -14.07 9.98 -20.15
N GLY A 34 -12.98 9.92 -19.38
CA GLY A 34 -11.94 8.90 -19.49
C GLY A 34 -12.47 7.53 -19.08
N ASN A 35 -12.65 6.64 -20.04
CA ASN A 35 -13.15 5.30 -19.77
C ASN A 35 -12.02 4.26 -19.77
N LYS A 36 -12.36 3.03 -19.37
CA LYS A 36 -11.42 1.90 -19.35
C LYS A 36 -10.82 1.62 -20.74
N ASP A 37 -11.59 1.85 -21.81
CA ASP A 37 -11.15 1.60 -23.18
C ASP A 37 -10.05 2.59 -23.60
N ASP A 38 -10.03 3.81 -23.07
CA ASP A 38 -8.98 4.79 -23.37
C ASP A 38 -7.66 4.44 -22.67
N ILE A 39 -7.73 3.94 -21.44
CA ILE A 39 -6.56 3.37 -20.75
C ILE A 39 -6.06 2.15 -21.52
N ASP A 40 -6.95 1.23 -21.91
CA ASP A 40 -6.57 0.06 -22.68
C ASP A 40 -5.94 0.43 -24.03
N LYS A 41 -6.42 1.50 -24.70
CA LYS A 41 -5.75 2.05 -25.90
C LYS A 41 -4.34 2.54 -25.58
N ILE A 42 -4.11 3.28 -24.50
CA ILE A 42 -2.76 3.73 -24.11
C ILE A 42 -1.85 2.52 -23.89
N ILE A 43 -2.36 1.48 -23.22
CA ILE A 43 -1.59 0.26 -22.94
C ILE A 43 -1.27 -0.51 -24.22
N ILE A 44 -2.26 -0.71 -25.10
CA ILE A 44 -2.11 -1.44 -26.37
C ILE A 44 -1.20 -0.68 -27.33
N HIS A 45 -1.38 0.64 -27.44
CA HIS A 45 -0.63 1.46 -28.39
C HIS A 45 0.85 1.58 -28.00
N ASN A 46 1.14 1.56 -26.71
CA ASN A 46 2.52 1.64 -26.24
C ASN A 46 3.21 0.26 -26.18
N ASN A 47 2.50 -0.87 -26.09
CA ASN A 47 3.08 -2.23 -25.94
C ASN A 47 4.21 -2.33 -24.89
N GLN A 48 4.23 -1.38 -23.93
CA GLN A 48 5.37 -1.02 -23.08
C GLN A 48 4.97 -0.96 -21.60
N ILE A 49 3.77 -1.42 -21.24
CA ILE A 49 3.39 -1.45 -19.81
C ILE A 49 4.39 -2.27 -18.98
N GLU A 50 4.93 -3.32 -19.59
CA GLU A 50 6.01 -4.12 -19.03
C GLU A 50 7.28 -3.31 -18.77
N SER A 51 7.63 -2.41 -19.69
CA SER A 51 8.82 -1.57 -19.58
C SER A 51 8.68 -0.42 -18.58
N VAL A 52 7.46 -0.13 -18.11
CA VAL A 52 7.23 0.85 -17.04
C VAL A 52 6.81 0.22 -15.73
N ARG A 53 6.86 -1.13 -15.61
CA ARG A 53 6.42 -1.82 -14.41
C ARG A 53 7.21 -1.37 -13.17
N ASN A 54 8.52 -1.26 -13.28
CA ASN A 54 9.36 -0.85 -12.14
C ASN A 54 9.00 0.57 -11.69
N GLU A 55 8.85 1.49 -12.62
CA GLU A 55 8.42 2.87 -12.35
C GLU A 55 6.99 2.92 -11.80
N ALA A 56 6.10 2.04 -12.25
CA ALA A 56 4.74 1.94 -11.73
C ALA A 56 4.70 1.41 -10.29
N LEU A 57 5.59 0.48 -9.94
CA LEU A 57 5.76 0.04 -8.54
C LEU A 57 6.27 1.19 -7.67
N ASP A 58 7.27 1.94 -8.13
CA ASP A 58 7.79 3.14 -7.43
C ASP A 58 6.70 4.20 -7.25
N TYR A 59 5.88 4.40 -8.29
CA TYR A 59 4.75 5.30 -8.26
C TYR A 59 3.70 4.89 -7.22
N LEU A 60 3.33 3.61 -7.19
CA LEU A 60 2.41 3.09 -6.19
C LEU A 60 3.00 3.17 -4.78
N ILE A 61 4.28 2.89 -4.56
CA ILE A 61 4.91 3.06 -3.24
C ILE A 61 4.84 4.53 -2.81
N SER A 62 5.07 5.46 -3.74
CA SER A 62 4.91 6.89 -3.47
C SER A 62 3.46 7.24 -3.09
N TYR A 63 2.48 6.63 -3.75
CA TYR A 63 1.07 6.79 -3.39
C TYR A 63 0.75 6.17 -2.01
N ALA A 64 1.33 5.01 -1.67
CA ALA A 64 1.19 4.42 -0.35
C ALA A 64 1.71 5.37 0.75
N TYR A 65 2.88 5.98 0.56
CA TYR A 65 3.40 6.99 1.49
C TYR A 65 2.46 8.19 1.64
N PHE A 66 1.83 8.64 0.55
CA PHE A 66 0.87 9.74 0.58
C PHE A 66 -0.40 9.37 1.38
N VAL A 67 -0.97 8.20 1.12
CA VAL A 67 -2.17 7.72 1.82
C VAL A 67 -1.88 7.56 3.31
N LEU A 68 -0.74 6.98 3.67
CA LEU A 68 -0.33 6.74 5.06
C LEU A 68 0.12 8.00 5.81
N SER A 69 -0.05 9.18 5.22
CA SER A 69 0.33 10.45 5.88
C SER A 69 -0.56 10.80 7.07
N ASP A 70 -1.80 10.30 7.11
CA ASP A 70 -2.76 10.48 8.21
C ASP A 70 -2.93 9.22 9.09
N ASP A 71 -1.99 8.28 8.94
CA ASP A 71 -1.93 6.99 9.65
C ASP A 71 -3.19 6.13 9.44
N PHE A 72 -3.85 6.26 8.28
CA PHE A 72 -5.00 5.43 7.92
C PHE A 72 -5.07 5.16 6.43
N ILE A 73 -5.68 4.04 6.09
CA ILE A 73 -6.02 3.73 4.70
C ILE A 73 -7.54 3.58 4.66
N SER A 74 -8.21 4.55 4.04
CA SER A 74 -9.65 4.46 3.79
C SER A 74 -9.98 3.42 2.70
N GLU A 75 -11.24 3.00 2.64
CA GLU A 75 -11.71 2.09 1.59
C GLU A 75 -11.53 2.69 0.19
N GLU A 76 -11.68 4.00 0.04
CA GLU A 76 -11.49 4.72 -1.23
C GLU A 76 -10.03 4.70 -1.68
N GLU A 77 -9.09 4.93 -0.76
CA GLU A 77 -7.66 4.90 -1.07
C GLU A 77 -7.17 3.49 -1.38
N LEU A 78 -7.68 2.49 -0.66
CA LEU A 78 -7.41 1.09 -0.97
C LEU A 78 -7.97 0.72 -2.36
N TYR A 79 -9.18 1.19 -2.69
CA TYR A 79 -9.76 0.99 -4.01
C TYR A 79 -8.90 1.62 -5.10
N ASP A 80 -8.45 2.87 -4.93
CA ASP A 80 -7.59 3.56 -5.88
C ASP A 80 -6.27 2.80 -6.09
N PHE A 81 -5.62 2.40 -4.99
CA PHE A 81 -4.36 1.64 -5.05
C PHE A 81 -4.52 0.32 -5.82
N THR A 82 -5.58 -0.43 -5.51
CA THR A 82 -5.86 -1.72 -6.16
C THR A 82 -6.29 -1.55 -7.62
N ALA A 83 -7.01 -0.48 -7.95
CA ALA A 83 -7.36 -0.12 -9.32
C ALA A 83 -6.09 0.19 -10.16
N LEU A 84 -5.18 0.96 -9.60
CA LEU A 84 -3.91 1.31 -10.25
C LEU A 84 -3.02 0.08 -10.47
N LYS A 85 -2.92 -0.85 -9.49
CA LYS A 85 -2.24 -2.14 -9.69
C LYS A 85 -2.77 -2.88 -10.92
N ARG A 86 -4.10 -2.92 -11.09
CA ARG A 86 -4.74 -3.56 -12.26
C ARG A 86 -4.41 -2.83 -13.56
N ILE A 87 -4.46 -1.50 -13.56
CA ILE A 87 -4.14 -0.67 -14.73
C ILE A 87 -2.67 -0.91 -15.16
N PHE A 88 -1.74 -0.91 -14.22
CA PHE A 88 -0.32 -1.15 -14.47
C PHE A 88 0.04 -2.63 -14.67
N ARG A 89 -0.95 -3.53 -14.60
CA ARG A 89 -0.76 -4.99 -14.70
C ARG A 89 0.30 -5.52 -13.73
N ILE A 90 0.32 -4.96 -12.53
CA ILE A 90 1.15 -5.42 -11.42
C ILE A 90 0.51 -6.68 -10.86
N LYS A 91 1.32 -7.72 -10.75
CA LYS A 91 0.90 -9.04 -10.27
C LYS A 91 1.18 -9.18 -8.78
N GLU A 92 0.47 -10.10 -8.16
CA GLU A 92 0.76 -10.57 -6.81
C GLU A 92 2.24 -10.95 -6.68
N GLY A 93 2.87 -10.47 -5.61
CA GLY A 93 4.29 -10.68 -5.33
C GLY A 93 5.27 -9.79 -6.11
N ASP A 94 4.83 -8.99 -7.09
CA ASP A 94 5.74 -8.08 -7.83
C ASP A 94 6.41 -7.06 -6.89
N PHE A 95 5.66 -6.54 -5.91
CA PHE A 95 6.18 -5.64 -4.87
C PHE A 95 7.32 -6.28 -4.07
N ILE A 96 7.08 -7.46 -3.49
CA ILE A 96 8.10 -8.18 -2.72
C ILE A 96 9.28 -8.61 -3.59
N LYS A 97 9.04 -8.98 -4.85
CA LYS A 97 10.11 -9.44 -5.75
C LYS A 97 11.03 -8.31 -6.24
N LEU A 98 10.47 -7.13 -6.52
CA LEU A 98 11.18 -6.06 -7.22
C LEU A 98 11.47 -4.85 -6.34
N LYS A 99 10.70 -4.67 -5.26
CA LYS A 99 10.73 -3.51 -4.35
C LYS A 99 10.67 -3.93 -2.87
N HIS A 100 11.26 -5.08 -2.55
CA HIS A 100 11.26 -5.65 -1.20
C HIS A 100 11.63 -4.63 -0.13
N PHE A 101 12.72 -3.90 -0.36
CA PHE A 101 13.28 -2.97 0.61
C PHE A 101 12.32 -1.80 0.86
N GLU A 102 11.80 -1.19 -0.20
CA GLU A 102 10.91 -0.05 -0.13
C GLU A 102 9.56 -0.42 0.52
N VAL A 103 9.03 -1.61 0.22
CA VAL A 103 7.83 -2.16 0.88
C VAL A 103 8.09 -2.37 2.37
N LEU A 104 9.23 -2.97 2.72
CA LEU A 104 9.62 -3.17 4.11
C LEU A 104 9.76 -1.85 4.87
N GLU A 105 10.29 -0.80 4.24
CA GLU A 105 10.39 0.53 4.85
C GLU A 105 9.01 1.13 5.15
N VAL A 106 8.07 1.06 4.19
CA VAL A 106 6.69 1.52 4.40
C VAL A 106 6.06 0.79 5.59
N LEU A 107 6.13 -0.55 5.59
CA LEU A 107 5.52 -1.38 6.63
C LEU A 107 6.15 -1.12 8.00
N LYS A 108 7.48 -1.05 8.07
CA LYS A 108 8.20 -0.83 9.32
C LYS A 108 7.86 0.52 9.94
N GLN A 109 7.76 1.58 9.13
CA GLN A 109 7.34 2.89 9.63
C GLN A 109 5.94 2.83 10.25
N GLN A 110 5.01 2.10 9.62
CA GLN A 110 3.66 1.93 10.12
C GLN A 110 3.60 1.07 11.38
N PHE A 111 4.34 -0.05 11.44
CA PHE A 111 4.39 -0.88 12.64
C PHE A 111 4.96 -0.11 13.84
N ILE A 112 6.05 0.63 13.66
CA ILE A 112 6.62 1.45 14.74
C ILE A 112 5.57 2.42 15.30
N ARG A 113 4.77 3.05 14.44
CA ARG A 113 3.71 3.97 14.87
C ARG A 113 2.60 3.24 15.61
N MET A 114 2.03 2.19 15.00
CA MET A 114 0.91 1.43 15.54
C MET A 114 1.22 0.78 16.89
N TYR A 115 2.45 0.31 17.09
CA TYR A 115 2.84 -0.38 18.31
C TYR A 115 3.42 0.56 19.39
N SER A 116 3.50 1.87 19.12
CA SER A 116 4.21 2.83 19.98
C SER A 116 3.52 3.12 21.32
N ASP A 117 2.20 3.04 21.37
CA ASP A 117 1.39 3.27 22.57
C ASP A 117 0.99 1.95 23.27
N ASN A 118 1.50 0.82 22.78
CA ASN A 118 1.26 -0.54 23.27
C ASN A 118 -0.21 -1.01 23.14
N PHE A 119 -1.01 -0.39 22.28
CA PHE A 119 -2.42 -0.73 22.09
C PHE A 119 -2.83 -0.56 20.61
N ILE A 120 -3.33 -1.61 19.98
CA ILE A 120 -3.87 -1.55 18.62
C ILE A 120 -5.36 -1.21 18.67
N ASP A 121 -5.70 -0.02 18.18
CA ASP A 121 -7.09 0.39 18.05
C ASP A 121 -7.78 -0.19 16.80
N THR A 122 -9.07 0.10 16.64
CA THR A 122 -9.84 -0.39 15.48
C THR A 122 -9.36 0.21 14.15
N LYS A 123 -8.92 1.48 14.14
CA LYS A 123 -8.43 2.17 12.94
C LYS A 123 -7.10 1.55 12.50
N GLU A 124 -6.23 1.23 13.43
CA GLU A 124 -4.95 0.58 13.20
C GLU A 124 -5.13 -0.88 12.76
N ALA A 125 -6.05 -1.62 13.37
CA ALA A 125 -6.40 -2.98 12.93
C ALA A 125 -6.90 -2.99 11.46
N ILE A 126 -7.76 -2.03 11.08
CA ILE A 126 -8.19 -1.87 9.68
C ILE A 126 -7.00 -1.54 8.77
N THR A 127 -6.14 -0.61 9.20
CA THR A 127 -4.96 -0.20 8.43
C THR A 127 -4.00 -1.37 8.22
N LYS A 128 -3.81 -2.24 9.21
CA LYS A 128 -3.00 -3.48 9.07
C LYS A 128 -3.55 -4.39 7.98
N VAL A 129 -4.86 -4.62 7.96
CA VAL A 129 -5.52 -5.42 6.92
C VAL A 129 -5.33 -4.75 5.54
N ASN A 130 -5.49 -3.44 5.46
CA ASN A 130 -5.35 -2.72 4.20
C ASN A 130 -3.90 -2.72 3.70
N LEU A 131 -2.90 -2.63 4.58
CA LEU A 131 -1.48 -2.78 4.22
C LEU A 131 -1.18 -4.17 3.63
N GLN A 132 -1.74 -5.23 4.22
CA GLN A 132 -1.62 -6.60 3.66
C GLN A 132 -2.17 -6.65 2.23
N ILE A 133 -3.35 -6.08 2.00
CA ILE A 133 -4.01 -6.07 0.68
C ILE A 133 -3.24 -5.22 -0.33
N MET A 134 -2.73 -4.04 0.06
CA MET A 134 -1.97 -3.17 -0.84
C MET A 134 -0.75 -3.90 -1.42
N PHE A 135 0.01 -4.58 -0.57
CA PHE A 135 1.27 -5.21 -0.97
C PHE A 135 1.17 -6.72 -1.29
N ASP A 136 -0.05 -7.27 -1.31
CA ASP A 136 -0.33 -8.70 -1.51
C ASP A 136 0.47 -9.62 -0.58
N LEU A 137 0.54 -9.26 0.69
CA LEU A 137 1.25 -10.04 1.69
C LEU A 137 0.36 -11.15 2.20
N SER A 138 0.88 -12.37 2.23
CA SER A 138 0.22 -13.45 2.95
C SER A 138 0.18 -13.15 4.45
N TYR A 139 -0.73 -13.82 5.14
CA TYR A 139 -0.87 -13.69 6.58
C TYR A 139 0.46 -13.95 7.32
N ASP A 140 1.13 -15.05 6.97
CA ASP A 140 2.37 -15.48 7.62
C ASP A 140 3.53 -14.50 7.34
N GLU A 141 3.63 -13.99 6.10
CA GLU A 141 4.61 -12.96 5.75
C GLU A 141 4.38 -11.71 6.60
N PHE A 142 3.14 -11.22 6.68
CA PHE A 142 2.84 -10.01 7.43
C PHE A 142 3.09 -10.17 8.94
N GLU A 143 2.72 -11.31 9.54
CA GLU A 143 3.02 -11.58 10.96
C GLU A 143 4.53 -11.59 11.22
N SER A 144 5.31 -12.20 10.33
CA SER A 144 6.77 -12.21 10.46
C SER A 144 7.39 -10.80 10.40
N LEU A 145 6.82 -9.92 9.58
CA LEU A 145 7.35 -8.56 9.37
C LEU A 145 7.12 -7.63 10.56
N LYS A 146 6.10 -7.88 11.39
CA LYS A 146 5.80 -7.07 12.59
C LYS A 146 6.33 -7.67 13.89
N GLU A 147 6.92 -8.87 13.86
CA GLU A 147 7.31 -9.63 15.06
C GLU A 147 8.21 -8.81 16.00
N ASP A 148 9.20 -8.11 15.44
CA ASP A 148 10.14 -7.28 16.22
C ASP A 148 9.44 -6.16 17.00
N GLU A 149 8.47 -5.48 16.39
CA GLU A 149 7.75 -4.38 17.03
C GLU A 149 6.79 -4.92 18.10
N VAL A 150 6.13 -6.06 17.84
CA VAL A 150 5.31 -6.76 18.85
C VAL A 150 6.15 -7.15 20.07
N ILE A 151 7.32 -7.76 19.86
CA ILE A 151 8.24 -8.13 20.95
C ILE A 151 8.64 -6.89 21.74
N THR A 152 8.94 -5.79 21.05
CA THR A 152 9.33 -4.52 21.67
C THR A 152 8.21 -3.98 22.56
N SER A 153 6.96 -3.95 22.09
CA SER A 153 5.81 -3.53 22.90
C SER A 153 5.60 -4.42 24.12
N LEU A 154 5.73 -5.75 23.95
CA LEU A 154 5.60 -6.69 25.07
C LEU A 154 6.69 -6.48 26.14
N ILE A 155 7.94 -6.23 25.73
CA ILE A 155 9.02 -5.88 26.66
C ILE A 155 8.70 -4.58 27.42
N ASN A 156 8.04 -3.64 26.77
CA ASN A 156 7.61 -2.37 27.35
C ASN A 156 6.34 -2.49 28.23
N GLY A 157 5.82 -3.71 28.44
CA GLY A 157 4.69 -3.97 29.33
C GLY A 157 3.33 -3.95 28.65
N ALA A 158 3.27 -4.00 27.32
CA ALA A 158 2.02 -4.17 26.59
C ALA A 158 1.30 -5.46 27.03
N ASN A 159 -0.02 -5.39 27.11
CA ASN A 159 -0.84 -6.58 27.29
C ASN A 159 -1.02 -7.28 25.93
N PRO A 160 -0.66 -8.56 25.78
CA PRO A 160 -0.75 -9.27 24.50
C PRO A 160 -2.13 -9.23 23.83
N LYS A 161 -3.21 -9.13 24.63
CA LYS A 161 -4.59 -9.08 24.11
C LYS A 161 -4.91 -7.79 23.36
N ASP A 162 -4.11 -6.76 23.60
CA ASP A 162 -4.31 -5.42 23.06
C ASP A 162 -3.47 -5.18 21.79
N LEU A 163 -2.66 -6.15 21.35
CA LEU A 163 -1.72 -5.98 20.23
C LEU A 163 -2.20 -6.55 18.88
N ASP A 164 -3.41 -7.12 18.83
CA ASP A 164 -3.96 -7.72 17.61
C ASP A 164 -2.96 -8.68 16.90
N ILE A 165 -2.52 -9.67 17.68
CA ILE A 165 -1.58 -10.74 17.29
C ILE A 165 -2.28 -12.10 17.33
N SER A 166 -1.96 -13.00 16.39
CA SER A 166 -2.50 -14.36 16.43
C SER A 166 -1.78 -15.27 17.41
N THR A 167 -0.49 -15.03 17.60
CA THR A 167 0.36 -15.88 18.44
C THR A 167 1.28 -15.03 19.29
N LEU A 168 1.53 -15.51 20.51
CA LEU A 168 2.51 -14.91 21.40
C LEU A 168 3.92 -15.26 20.92
N PRO A 169 4.82 -14.25 20.81
CA PRO A 169 6.22 -14.52 20.52
C PRO A 169 6.84 -15.46 21.56
N LYS A 170 7.80 -16.26 21.13
CA LYS A 170 8.46 -17.24 22.02
C LYS A 170 9.12 -16.53 23.20
N GLY A 171 8.82 -17.00 24.42
CA GLY A 171 9.39 -16.46 25.65
C GLY A 171 8.44 -15.59 26.48
N PHE A 172 7.30 -15.18 25.91
CA PHE A 172 6.25 -14.46 26.63
C PHE A 172 5.17 -15.42 27.14
N ARG A 173 4.56 -15.10 28.30
CA ARG A 173 3.45 -15.86 28.91
C ARG A 173 2.35 -14.88 29.32
N ILE A 174 1.09 -15.33 29.21
CA ILE A 174 -0.11 -14.63 29.71
C ILE A 174 -0.18 -14.73 31.23
#